data_AF-A0A251UXC1-F1
#
_entry.id   AF-A0A251UXC1-F1
#
_cell.length_a   1.000
_cell.length_b   1.000
_cell.length_c   1.000
_cell.angle_alpha   90.00
_cell.angle_beta   90.00
_cell.angle_gamma   90.00
#
_symmetry.space_group_name_H-M   'P 1'
#
loop_
_entity.id
_entity.type
_entity.pdbx_description
1 polymer ?
#
loop_
_entity_poly.entity_id
_entity_poly.type
_entity_poly.pdbx_seq_one_letter_code
_entity_poly.pdbx_strand_id
1 'polypeptide(L)'
;MEYRPLTLTRRTLELPFDSTYSQMKSCVGKKLKLSPHYDFGMSYQLPLSSSDKNKPVVVEIHDDEDVEIFLDIANKASHGLLTLYIFRV
;
A
#
# COMPACT_ATOMS: atom_id res chain seq x y z
N MET A 1 31.74 -4.69 5.41
CA MET A 1 30.32 -4.84 5.06
C MET A 1 30.10 -4.11 3.75
N GLU A 2 29.71 -4.81 2.68
CA GLU A 2 29.42 -4.15 1.40
C GLU A 2 28.04 -3.48 1.47
N TYR A 3 27.98 -2.19 1.16
CA TYR A 3 26.72 -1.45 1.07
C TYR A 3 26.07 -1.73 -0.29
N ARG A 4 24.96 -2.46 -0.31
CA ARG A 4 24.13 -2.62 -1.52
C ARG A 4 22.94 -1.66 -1.43
N PRO A 5 22.80 -0.69 -2.35
CA PRO A 5 21.65 0.21 -2.33
C PRO A 5 20.36 -0.57 -2.60
N LEU A 6 19.34 -0.34 -1.78
CA LEU A 6 17.98 -0.81 -2.03
C LEU A 6 17.37 0.06 -3.14
N THR A 7 17.15 -0.52 -4.33
CA THR A 7 16.43 0.15 -5.40
C THR A 7 14.93 0.17 -5.08
N LEU A 8 14.41 1.34 -4.69
CA LEU A 8 12.98 1.53 -4.46
C LEU A 8 12.25 1.63 -5.80
N THR A 9 11.35 0.68 -6.09
CA THR A 9 10.58 0.66 -7.34
C THR A 9 9.15 1.15 -7.09
N ARG A 10 8.78 2.31 -7.66
CA ARG A 10 7.40 2.80 -7.65
C ARG A 10 6.62 2.18 -8.81
N ARG A 11 5.44 1.61 -8.54
CA ARG A 11 4.54 1.07 -9.57
C ARG A 11 3.10 1.53 -9.33
N THR A 12 2.35 1.70 -10.40
CA THR A 12 0.89 1.91 -10.33
C THR A 12 0.19 0.57 -10.28
N LEU A 13 -0.70 0.42 -9.30
CA LEU A 13 -1.54 -0.76 -9.13
C LEU A 13 -2.99 -0.36 -9.38
N GLU A 14 -3.68 -1.16 -10.18
CA GLU A 14 -5.13 -1.04 -10.39
C GLU A 14 -5.77 -2.17 -9.58
N LEU A 15 -6.73 -1.81 -8.72
CA LEU A 15 -7.46 -2.75 -7.87
C LEU A 15 -8.96 -2.58 -8.13
N PRO A 16 -9.71 -3.69 -8.25
CA PRO A 16 -11.17 -3.66 -8.14
C PRO A 16 -11.64 -3.04 -6.82
N PHE A 17 -12.77 -2.35 -6.84
CA PHE A 17 -13.37 -1.69 -5.66
C PHE A 17 -13.85 -2.66 -4.59
N ASP A 18 -14.03 -3.93 -4.93
CA ASP A 18 -14.53 -5.02 -4.11
C ASP A 18 -13.43 -6.05 -3.80
N SER A 19 -12.16 -5.63 -3.85
CA SER A 19 -11.03 -6.52 -3.61
C SER A 19 -10.92 -6.92 -2.15
N THR A 20 -10.67 -8.21 -1.89
CA THR A 20 -10.29 -8.69 -0.55
C THR A 20 -8.79 -8.48 -0.28
N TYR A 21 -8.38 -8.57 0.98
CA TYR A 21 -6.98 -8.53 1.43
C TYR A 21 -6.12 -9.56 0.71
N SER A 22 -6.61 -10.79 0.56
CA SER A 22 -5.91 -11.85 -0.16
C SER A 22 -5.73 -11.51 -1.64
N GLN A 23 -6.75 -10.96 -2.29
CA GLN A 23 -6.68 -10.52 -3.68
C GLN A 23 -5.70 -9.35 -3.86
N MET A 24 -5.76 -8.37 -2.95
CA MET A 24 -4.85 -7.23 -2.93
C MET A 24 -3.39 -7.69 -2.75
N LYS A 25 -3.10 -8.57 -1.78
CA LYS A 25 -1.78 -9.21 -1.62
C LYS A 25 -1.35 -9.93 -2.90
N SER A 26 -2.22 -10.72 -3.51
CA SER A 26 -1.89 -11.43 -4.75
C SER A 26 -1.54 -10.48 -5.90
N CYS A 27 -2.32 -9.40 -6.07
CA CYS A 27 -2.09 -8.37 -7.06
C CYS A 27 -0.76 -7.63 -6.83
N VAL A 28 -0.50 -7.22 -5.59
CA VAL A 28 0.78 -6.59 -5.21
C VAL A 28 1.96 -7.52 -5.48
N GLY A 29 1.88 -8.77 -5.03
CA GLY A 29 2.93 -9.78 -5.22
C GLY A 29 3.25 -10.00 -6.69
N LYS A 30 2.21 -10.14 -7.54
CA LYS A 30 2.36 -10.23 -9.00
C LYS A 30 2.96 -8.96 -9.59
N LYS A 31 2.45 -7.78 -9.18
CA LYS A 31 2.90 -6.48 -9.72
C LYS A 31 4.35 -6.19 -9.37
N LEU A 32 4.82 -6.60 -8.20
CA LEU A 32 6.20 -6.44 -7.76
C LEU A 32 7.11 -7.61 -8.13
N LYS A 33 6.57 -8.68 -8.75
CA LYS A 33 7.29 -9.92 -9.07
C LYS A 33 7.94 -10.55 -7.82
N LEU A 34 7.23 -10.52 -6.69
CA LEU A 34 7.68 -11.14 -5.45
C LEU A 34 7.61 -12.66 -5.56
N SER A 35 8.49 -13.35 -4.83
CA SER A 35 8.46 -14.82 -4.74
C SER A 35 7.15 -15.27 -4.07
N PRO A 36 6.57 -16.43 -4.44
CA PRO A 36 5.37 -16.97 -3.80
C PRO A 36 5.51 -17.19 -2.29
N HIS A 37 6.75 -17.35 -1.81
CA HIS A 37 7.08 -17.52 -0.39
C HIS A 37 7.49 -16.22 0.30
N TYR A 38 7.41 -15.09 -0.40
CA TYR A 38 7.74 -13.80 0.16
C TYR A 38 6.57 -13.30 1.00
N ASP A 39 6.73 -13.32 2.32
CA ASP A 39 5.74 -12.73 3.22
C ASP A 39 5.99 -11.23 3.35
N PHE A 40 4.91 -10.46 3.29
CA PHE A 40 4.96 -9.01 3.30
C PHE A 40 3.71 -8.41 3.91
N GLY A 41 3.87 -7.24 4.52
CA GLY A 41 2.81 -6.39 5.03
C GLY A 41 2.55 -5.24 4.06
N MET A 42 1.38 -4.61 4.23
CA MET A 42 0.93 -3.48 3.44
C MET A 42 0.53 -2.35 4.36
N SER A 43 0.90 -1.12 4.01
CA SER A 43 0.44 0.07 4.71
C SER A 43 0.22 1.21 3.73
N TYR A 44 -0.63 2.18 4.07
CA TYR A 44 -0.88 3.34 3.24
C TYR A 44 -0.73 4.62 4.03
N GLN A 45 -0.38 5.70 3.35
CA GLN A 45 -0.30 7.02 3.95
C GLN A 45 -1.59 7.79 3.69
N LEU A 46 -2.20 8.31 4.76
CA LEU A 46 -3.38 9.16 4.64
C LEU A 46 -3.02 10.47 3.90
N PRO A 47 -3.95 11.01 3.09
CA PRO A 47 -3.82 12.34 2.53
C PRO A 47 -3.55 13.34 3.66
N LEU A 48 -2.57 14.22 3.48
CA LEU A 48 -2.21 15.20 4.50
C LEU A 48 -3.40 16.16 4.70
N SER A 49 -4.10 16.01 5.82
CA SER A 49 -5.08 17.00 6.26
C SER A 49 -4.35 18.29 6.60
N SER A 50 -4.78 19.39 5.98
CA SER A 50 -4.16 20.71 5.97
C SER A 50 -3.90 21.36 7.35
N SER A 51 -4.34 20.72 8.44
CA SER A 51 -4.31 21.26 9.81
C SER A 51 -3.19 20.71 10.69
N ASP A 52 -2.56 19.58 10.35
CA ASP A 52 -1.49 18.99 11.18
C ASP A 52 -0.14 19.05 10.48
N LYS A 53 0.70 19.97 10.96
CA LYS A 53 2.04 20.18 10.43
C LYS A 53 2.96 19.03 10.86
N ASN A 54 3.43 18.27 9.86
CA ASN A 54 4.70 17.54 9.79
C ASN A 54 4.78 16.05 10.15
N LYS A 55 3.68 15.29 10.29
CA LYS A 55 3.80 13.81 10.33
C LYS A 55 2.87 13.11 9.35
N PRO A 56 3.41 12.37 8.36
CA PRO A 56 2.59 11.47 7.57
C PRO A 56 2.02 10.39 8.49
N VAL A 57 0.70 10.25 8.52
CA VAL A 57 0.05 9.13 9.22
C VAL A 57 0.06 7.93 8.28
N VAL A 58 0.73 6.86 8.71
CA VAL A 58 0.80 5.59 7.99
C VAL A 58 -0.08 4.59 8.75
N VAL A 59 -0.96 3.93 8.01
CA VAL A 59 -1.92 2.95 8.54
C VAL A 59 -1.62 1.60 7.92
N GLU A 60 -1.49 0.56 8.74
CA GLU A 60 -1.27 -0.81 8.28
C GLU A 60 -2.59 -1.46 7.84
N ILE A 61 -2.51 -2.41 6.91
CA ILE A 61 -3.64 -3.18 6.41
C ILE A 61 -3.44 -4.62 6.84
N HIS A 62 -4.34 -5.14 7.67
CA HIS A 62 -4.27 -6.47 8.25
C HIS A 62 -5.34 -7.42 7.71
N ASP A 63 -6.52 -6.90 7.36
CA ASP A 63 -7.67 -7.69 6.97
C ASP A 63 -8.53 -7.03 5.87
N ASP A 64 -9.69 -7.62 5.60
CA ASP A 64 -10.62 -7.15 4.58
C ASP A 64 -11.31 -5.83 4.98
N GLU A 65 -11.52 -5.56 6.28
CA GLU A 65 -12.13 -4.31 6.77
C GLU A 65 -11.17 -3.14 6.51
N ASP A 66 -9.88 -3.32 6.78
CA ASP A 66 -8.85 -2.33 6.46
C ASP A 66 -8.76 -2.05 4.96
N VAL A 67 -8.98 -3.07 4.11
CA VAL A 67 -8.97 -2.91 2.65
C VAL A 67 -10.18 -2.10 2.19
N GLU A 68 -11.37 -2.34 2.74
CA GLU A 68 -12.55 -1.53 2.44
C GLU A 68 -12.32 -0.05 2.77
N ILE A 69 -11.74 0.23 3.94
CA ILE A 69 -11.38 1.60 4.36
C ILE A 69 -10.35 2.20 3.39
N PHE A 70 -9.31 1.46 3.03
CA PHE A 70 -8.29 1.88 2.07
C PHE A 70 -8.90 2.24 0.71
N LEU A 71 -9.79 1.41 0.17
CA LEU A 71 -10.44 1.61 -1.12
C LEU A 71 -11.39 2.81 -1.10
N ASP A 72 -12.15 3.00 -0.02
CA ASP A 72 -13.02 4.16 0.16
C ASP A 72 -12.22 5.48 0.20
N ILE A 73 -11.08 5.50 0.92
CA ILE A 73 -10.18 6.66 0.95
C ILE A 73 -9.56 6.91 -0.43
N ALA A 74 -9.11 5.85 -1.11
CA ALA A 74 -8.56 5.95 -2.47
C ALA A 74 -9.59 6.52 -3.46
N ASN A 75 -10.87 6.15 -3.31
CA ASN A 75 -11.96 6.67 -4.13
C ASN A 75 -12.24 8.15 -3.87
N LYS A 76 -12.21 8.56 -2.60
CA LYS A 76 -12.50 9.94 -2.17
C LYS A 76 -11.35 10.90 -2.45
N ALA A 77 -10.14 10.40 -2.69
CA ALA A 77 -8.98 11.19 -3.05
C ALA A 77 -9.12 11.76 -4.48
N SER A 78 -9.86 12.88 -4.60
CA SER A 78 -10.28 13.48 -5.87
C SER A 78 -9.17 13.79 -6.89
N HIS A 79 -7.90 13.85 -6.48
CA HIS A 79 -6.77 14.15 -7.38
C HIS A 79 -5.46 13.41 -7.04
N GLY A 80 -5.48 12.38 -6.19
CA GLY A 80 -4.25 11.80 -5.65
C GLY A 80 -4.22 10.28 -5.71
N LEU A 81 -3.22 9.72 -6.41
CA LEU A 81 -2.84 8.31 -6.24
C LEU A 81 -2.51 8.07 -4.75
N LEU A 82 -3.27 7.20 -4.09
CA LEU A 82 -2.96 6.78 -2.73
C LEU A 82 -1.67 5.93 -2.75
N THR A 83 -0.73 6.25 -1.87
CA THR A 83 0.56 5.53 -1.84
C THR A 83 0.45 4.34 -0.91
N LEU A 84 0.64 3.15 -1.48
CA LEU A 84 0.76 1.88 -0.77
C LEU A 84 2.24 1.53 -0.60
N TYR A 85 2.65 1.27 0.64
CA TYR A 85 3.97 0.81 1.04
C TYR A 85 3.93 -0.68 1.32
N ILE A 86 5.00 -1.37 0.91
CA ILE A 86 5.18 -2.80 1.12
C ILE A 86 6.42 -2.99 1.99
N PHE A 87 6.27 -3.72 3.09
CA PHE A 87 7.36 -4.04 4.01
C PHE A 87 7.45 -5.54 4.24
N ARG A 88 8.64 -6.02 4.63
CA ARG A 88 8.85 -7.43 4.95
C ARG A 88 8.36 -7.71 6.37
N VAL A 89 7.62 -8.81 6.54
CA VAL A 89 7.23 -9.37 7.85
C VAL A 89 8.25 -10.42 8.28
#